data_AF-A0A1H9DVH9-F1
#
_entry.id   AF-A0A1H9DVH9-F1
#
_cell.length_a   1.000
_cell.length_b   1.000
_cell.length_c   1.000
_cell.angle_alpha   90.00
_cell.angle_beta   90.00
_cell.angle_gamma   90.00
#
_symmetry.space_group_name_H-M   'P 1'
#
loop_
_entity.id
_entity.type
_entity.pdbx_description
1 polymer ?
#
loop_
_entity_poly.entity_id
_entity_poly.type
_entity_poly.pdbx_seq_one_letter_code
_entity_poly.pdbx_strand_id
1 'polypeptide(L)'
;MGCACFAKSVPDGQHCVQAEAIVSRRSDRRASKPRRDQQAEHNRTQRQLVLRLKLICAFALMTAMIAGVALQWDRIFPVPAERQIAVYRTHDCACVGRWIRQLEEAGFVVEQFEPETLHPIRRSLHTPEQFTGCHVGKYLAYFIEGHVSASMLQRLASQRPAAVGVALEADVTRHASGSQDEENSAVLLLRDSGDSRRW
;
A
#
# COMPACT_ATOMS: atom_id res chain seq x y z
N MET A 1 -25.91 97.33 -19.17
CA MET A 1 -25.87 97.99 -20.49
C MET A 1 -24.41 97.97 -20.94
N GLY A 2 -23.97 97.45 -22.08
CA GLY A 2 -24.57 97.43 -23.41
C GLY A 2 -23.51 98.00 -24.38
N CYS A 3 -23.38 97.36 -25.55
CA CYS A 3 -22.52 97.71 -26.71
C CYS A 3 -21.04 97.29 -26.60
N ALA A 4 -20.55 96.26 -27.30
CA ALA A 4 -20.66 95.90 -28.72
C ALA A 4 -19.88 96.83 -29.67
N CYS A 5 -19.15 96.16 -30.56
CA CYS A 5 -18.00 96.56 -31.36
C CYS A 5 -18.29 97.56 -32.49
N PHE A 6 -17.23 98.23 -32.99
CA PHE A 6 -16.76 98.22 -34.39
C PHE A 6 -15.43 99.01 -34.45
N ALA A 7 -14.26 98.39 -34.62
CA ALA A 7 -13.63 97.86 -35.84
C ALA A 7 -13.29 98.91 -36.91
N LYS A 8 -11.97 99.09 -37.14
CA LYS A 8 -11.28 99.34 -38.42
C LYS A 8 -9.78 99.07 -38.18
N SER A 9 -9.30 97.87 -38.52
CA SER A 9 -8.58 97.53 -39.77
C SER A 9 -7.18 98.15 -39.85
N VAL A 10 -6.13 97.31 -39.79
CA VAL A 10 -4.87 97.31 -40.60
C VAL A 10 -4.02 96.09 -40.13
N PRO A 11 -3.27 95.40 -41.02
CA PRO A 11 -2.78 94.04 -40.79
C PRO A 11 -1.31 93.93 -40.39
N ASP A 12 -0.94 92.67 -40.11
CA ASP A 12 0.37 92.03 -40.01
C ASP A 12 1.25 92.27 -38.78
N GLY A 13 1.54 91.17 -38.07
CA GLY A 13 2.73 91.08 -37.23
C GLY A 13 2.57 90.32 -35.90
N GLN A 14 2.51 88.99 -35.98
CA GLN A 14 3.29 88.06 -35.13
C GLN A 14 3.05 87.94 -33.60
N HIS A 15 2.74 86.67 -33.23
CA HIS A 15 2.93 85.94 -31.97
C HIS A 15 1.88 86.04 -30.84
N CYS A 16 0.98 85.04 -30.85
CA CYS A 16 0.21 84.55 -29.70
C CYS A 16 1.10 83.77 -28.72
N VAL A 17 1.01 84.07 -27.42
CA VAL A 17 1.30 83.11 -26.34
C VAL A 17 0.15 83.18 -25.33
N GLN A 18 -0.50 82.02 -25.13
CA GLN A 18 -1.65 81.83 -24.27
C GLN A 18 -1.26 81.80 -22.79
N ALA A 19 -2.09 82.38 -21.93
CA ALA A 19 -2.05 82.19 -20.48
C ALA A 19 -3.14 81.17 -20.08
N GLU A 20 -2.73 79.99 -19.60
CA GLU A 20 -3.62 79.00 -19.00
C GLU A 20 -3.58 79.03 -17.47
N ALA A 21 -4.77 78.83 -16.91
CA ALA A 21 -5.08 78.89 -15.49
C ALA A 21 -4.46 77.72 -14.69
N ILE A 22 -3.89 78.06 -13.54
CA ILE A 22 -3.34 77.12 -12.56
C ILE A 22 -4.49 76.47 -11.77
N VAL A 23 -4.88 75.25 -12.13
CA VAL A 23 -5.70 74.36 -11.27
C VAL A 23 -4.75 73.64 -10.31
N SER A 24 -4.87 73.95 -9.01
CA SER A 24 -4.06 73.31 -7.96
C SER A 24 -4.41 71.82 -7.85
N ARG A 25 -3.49 70.94 -8.28
CA ARG A 25 -3.51 69.52 -7.91
C ARG A 25 -3.21 69.43 -6.41
N ARG A 26 -4.25 69.22 -5.59
CA ARG A 26 -4.10 68.78 -4.20
C ARG A 26 -3.52 67.36 -4.25
N SER A 27 -2.20 67.25 -4.16
CA SER A 27 -1.55 65.94 -4.06
C SER A 27 -2.04 65.31 -2.77
N ASP A 28 -2.83 64.24 -2.87
CA ASP A 28 -3.04 63.33 -1.76
C ASP A 28 -1.68 62.78 -1.34
N ARG A 29 -1.04 63.46 -0.37
CA ARG A 29 0.10 62.91 0.37
C ARG A 29 -0.46 61.81 1.25
N ARG A 30 -0.66 60.64 0.67
CA ARG A 30 -0.81 59.40 1.42
C ARG A 30 0.47 59.25 2.24
N ALA A 31 0.40 59.57 3.54
CA ALA A 31 1.55 59.55 4.44
C ALA A 31 2.25 58.19 4.35
N SER A 32 3.48 58.18 3.85
CA SER A 32 4.28 56.96 3.79
C SER A 32 4.57 56.50 5.21
N LYS A 33 4.31 55.21 5.48
CA LYS A 33 4.47 54.59 6.80
C LYS A 33 5.91 54.78 7.31
N PRO A 34 6.14 55.17 8.58
CA PRO A 34 7.50 55.42 9.09
C PRO A 34 8.38 54.16 9.01
N ARG A 35 9.69 54.37 8.77
CA ARG A 35 10.70 53.33 8.49
C ARG A 35 10.74 52.20 9.55
N ARG A 36 10.46 52.51 10.82
CA ARG A 36 10.40 51.56 11.94
C ARG A 36 9.23 50.56 11.82
N ASP A 37 8.10 51.02 11.31
CA ASP A 37 6.90 50.18 11.11
C ASP A 37 7.05 49.26 9.90
N GLN A 38 7.75 49.73 8.86
CA GLN A 38 8.11 48.90 7.70
C GLN A 38 9.07 47.77 8.11
N GLN A 39 10.07 48.07 8.95
CA GLN A 39 11.00 47.07 9.49
C GLN A 39 10.27 46.02 10.35
N ALA A 40 9.32 46.44 11.19
CA ALA A 40 8.54 45.53 12.03
C ALA A 40 7.61 44.63 11.20
N GLU A 41 7.00 45.16 10.15
CA GLU A 41 6.16 44.41 9.20
C GLU A 41 6.98 43.40 8.39
N HIS A 42 8.17 43.81 7.93
CA HIS A 42 9.14 42.91 7.28
C HIS A 42 9.59 41.79 8.22
N ASN A 43 9.94 42.10 9.47
CA ASN A 43 10.34 41.08 10.46
C ASN A 43 9.19 40.12 10.80
N ARG A 44 7.94 40.60 10.87
CA ARG A 44 6.74 39.76 11.09
C ARG A 44 6.49 38.82 9.92
N THR A 45 6.53 39.32 8.67
CA THR A 45 6.38 38.50 7.47
C THR A 45 7.52 37.48 7.33
N GLN A 46 8.77 37.90 7.57
CA GLN A 46 9.92 37.00 7.55
C GLN A 46 9.79 35.89 8.62
N ARG A 47 9.38 36.23 9.85
CA ARG A 47 9.15 35.22 10.91
C ARG A 47 8.01 34.26 10.57
N GLN A 48 6.92 34.76 9.99
CA GLN A 48 5.79 33.92 9.54
C GLN A 48 6.20 32.98 8.39
N LEU A 49 7.00 33.46 7.44
CA LEU A 49 7.53 32.64 6.35
C LEU A 49 8.44 31.52 6.88
N VAL A 50 9.35 31.84 7.81
CA VAL A 50 10.23 30.83 8.43
C VAL A 50 9.42 29.79 9.21
N LEU A 51 8.39 30.20 9.96
CA LEU A 51 7.53 29.27 10.69
C LEU A 51 6.74 28.35 9.75
N ARG A 52 6.14 28.89 8.68
CA ARG A 52 5.44 28.10 7.67
C ARG A 52 6.38 27.14 6.95
N LEU A 53 7.56 27.60 6.56
CA LEU A 53 8.57 26.76 5.91
C LEU A 53 9.03 25.62 6.84
N LYS A 54 9.28 25.91 8.13
CA LYS A 54 9.61 24.87 9.11
C LYS A 54 8.51 23.84 9.25
N LEU A 55 7.24 24.26 9.29
CA LEU A 55 6.10 23.34 9.35
C LEU A 55 5.99 22.48 8.08
N ILE A 56 6.16 23.08 6.89
CA ILE A 56 6.15 22.35 5.62
C ILE A 56 7.29 21.33 5.56
N CYS A 57 8.52 21.73 5.92
CA CYS A 57 9.67 20.83 5.97
C CYS A 57 9.46 19.71 6.99
N ALA A 58 8.95 20.01 8.19
CA ALA A 58 8.67 19.01 9.21
C ALA A 58 7.61 18.00 8.73
N PHE A 59 6.55 18.47 8.08
CA PHE A 59 5.53 17.60 7.50
C PHE A 59 6.11 16.74 6.37
N ALA A 60 6.87 17.33 5.45
CA ALA A 60 7.52 16.61 4.36
C ALA A 60 8.47 15.52 4.88
N LEU A 61 9.26 15.81 5.92
CA LEU A 61 10.13 14.84 6.57
C LEU A 61 9.36 13.73 7.27
N MET A 62 8.28 14.05 7.99
CA MET A 62 7.41 13.05 8.61
C MET A 62 6.79 12.13 7.55
N THR A 63 6.26 12.70 6.45
CA THR A 63 5.71 11.90 5.35
C THR A 63 6.76 11.02 4.68
N ALA A 64 7.99 11.52 4.51
CA ALA A 64 9.09 10.73 3.95
C ALA A 64 9.49 9.59 4.89
N MET A 65 9.49 9.82 6.20
CA MET A 65 9.77 8.78 7.20
C MET A 65 8.67 7.71 7.21
N ILE A 66 7.39 8.11 7.21
CA ILE A 66 6.26 7.17 7.17
C ILE A 66 6.29 6.35 5.88
N ALA A 67 6.52 6.99 4.73
CA ALA A 67 6.68 6.29 3.46
C ALA A 67 7.87 5.32 3.49
N GLY A 68 8.99 5.72 4.09
CA GLY A 68 10.16 4.85 4.27
C GLY A 68 9.85 3.60 5.10
N VAL A 69 9.11 3.75 6.21
CA VAL A 69 8.66 2.62 7.04
C VAL A 69 7.67 1.73 6.29
N ALA A 70 6.71 2.32 5.57
CA ALA A 70 5.72 1.57 4.80
C ALA A 70 6.38 0.71 3.71
N LEU A 71 7.41 1.21 3.04
CA LEU A 71 8.18 0.46 2.04
C LEU A 71 9.03 -0.68 2.65
N GLN A 72 9.18 -0.72 3.98
CA GLN A 72 9.97 -1.72 4.70
C GLN A 72 9.11 -2.65 5.56
N TRP A 73 7.78 -2.61 5.41
CA TRP A 73 6.84 -3.31 6.28
C TRP A 73 7.14 -4.81 6.44
N ASP A 74 7.39 -5.51 5.32
CA ASP A 74 7.67 -6.96 5.31
C ASP A 74 8.97 -7.33 6.04
N ARG A 75 9.93 -6.40 6.11
CA ARG A 75 11.20 -6.60 6.83
C ARG A 75 11.05 -6.35 8.32
N ILE A 76 10.20 -5.41 8.71
CA ILE A 76 9.98 -5.03 10.11
C ILE A 76 9.06 -6.06 10.78
N PHE A 77 8.08 -6.58 10.04
CA PHE A 77 7.11 -7.56 10.51
C PHE A 77 7.13 -8.82 9.63
N PRO A 78 8.21 -9.62 9.67
CA PRO A 78 8.26 -10.86 8.89
C PRO A 78 7.23 -11.84 9.43
N VAL A 79 6.48 -12.47 8.53
CA VAL A 79 5.61 -13.59 8.89
C VAL A 79 6.52 -14.77 9.28
N PRO A 80 6.34 -15.40 10.44
CA PRO A 80 7.13 -16.57 10.79
C PRO A 80 6.84 -17.72 9.82
N ALA A 81 7.86 -18.51 9.47
CA ALA A 81 7.73 -19.60 8.49
C ALA A 81 6.66 -20.63 8.91
N GLU A 82 6.46 -20.82 10.22
CA GLU A 82 5.43 -21.69 10.78
C GLU A 82 4.00 -21.18 10.55
N ARG A 83 3.83 -19.92 10.14
CA ARG A 83 2.54 -19.35 9.77
C ARG A 83 2.38 -19.19 8.26
N GLN A 84 3.39 -19.53 7.47
CA GLN A 84 3.32 -19.44 6.00
C GLN A 84 3.11 -20.82 5.39
N ILE A 85 2.19 -20.92 4.44
CA ILE A 85 1.97 -22.13 3.65
C ILE A 85 1.72 -21.75 2.19
N ALA A 86 2.40 -22.42 1.27
CA ALA A 86 2.16 -22.29 -0.16
C ALA A 86 1.19 -23.38 -0.62
N VAL A 87 0.18 -23.01 -1.40
CA VAL A 87 -0.84 -23.91 -1.94
C VAL A 87 -0.85 -23.78 -3.45
N TYR A 88 -0.57 -24.89 -4.13
CA TYR A 88 -0.61 -25.01 -5.58
C TYR A 88 -1.89 -25.76 -5.96
N ARG A 89 -2.72 -25.18 -6.82
CA ARG A 89 -3.99 -25.81 -7.26
C ARG A 89 -4.22 -25.58 -8.75
N THR A 90 -4.94 -26.48 -9.41
CA THR A 90 -5.53 -26.18 -10.73
C THR A 90 -6.89 -25.51 -10.56
N HIS A 91 -7.37 -24.82 -11.60
CA HIS A 91 -8.70 -24.21 -11.60
C HIS A 91 -9.79 -25.24 -11.24
N ASP A 92 -10.90 -24.77 -10.66
CA ASP A 92 -12.16 -25.53 -10.43
C ASP A 92 -12.35 -26.41 -9.16
N CYS A 93 -11.49 -26.42 -8.13
CA CYS A 93 -11.87 -27.04 -6.83
C CYS A 93 -12.31 -26.04 -5.77
N ALA A 94 -13.63 -25.86 -5.63
CA ALA A 94 -14.24 -25.08 -4.55
C ALA A 94 -13.88 -25.62 -3.14
N CYS A 95 -13.49 -26.89 -3.06
CA CYS A 95 -13.05 -27.56 -1.85
C CYS A 95 -11.80 -26.91 -1.23
N VAL A 96 -10.81 -26.57 -2.06
CA VAL A 96 -9.54 -25.96 -1.67
C VAL A 96 -9.77 -24.56 -1.13
N GLY A 97 -10.72 -23.82 -1.73
CA GLY A 97 -11.09 -22.49 -1.25
C GLY A 97 -11.64 -22.49 0.17
N ARG A 98 -12.36 -23.55 0.60
CA ARG A 98 -12.81 -23.68 2.00
C ARG A 98 -11.64 -23.97 2.93
N TRP A 99 -10.78 -24.90 2.54
CA TRP A 99 -9.60 -25.25 3.34
C TRP A 99 -8.67 -24.05 3.54
N ILE A 100 -8.40 -23.28 2.49
CA ILE A 100 -7.61 -22.04 2.57
C ILE A 100 -8.22 -21.05 3.56
N ARG A 101 -9.54 -20.82 3.49
CA ARG A 101 -10.22 -19.93 4.44
C ARG A 101 -10.07 -20.41 5.89
N GLN A 102 -10.20 -21.71 6.14
CA GLN A 102 -9.99 -22.26 7.49
C GLN A 102 -8.56 -22.04 7.99
N LEU A 103 -7.56 -22.11 7.11
CA LEU A 103 -6.17 -21.82 7.45
C LEU A 103 -5.97 -20.32 7.75
N GLU A 104 -6.53 -19.44 6.92
CA GLU A 104 -6.49 -17.99 7.12
C GLU A 104 -7.16 -17.57 8.44
N GLU A 105 -8.33 -18.14 8.73
CA GLU A 105 -9.05 -17.94 10.01
C GLU A 105 -8.23 -18.41 11.22
N ALA A 106 -7.40 -19.45 11.05
CA ALA A 106 -6.46 -19.92 12.07
C ALA A 106 -5.16 -19.09 12.15
N GLY A 107 -5.06 -18.00 11.37
CA GLY A 107 -3.94 -17.06 11.36
C GLY A 107 -2.74 -17.52 10.54
N PHE A 108 -2.94 -18.39 9.55
CA PHE A 108 -1.92 -18.68 8.54
C PHE A 108 -1.99 -17.65 7.40
N VAL A 109 -0.82 -17.37 6.83
CA VAL A 109 -0.66 -16.65 5.58
C VAL A 109 -0.53 -17.69 4.47
N VAL A 110 -1.54 -17.75 3.61
CA VAL A 110 -1.61 -18.74 2.53
C VAL A 110 -1.22 -18.10 1.21
N GLU A 111 -0.10 -18.53 0.64
CA GLU A 111 0.30 -18.15 -0.72
C GLU A 111 -0.35 -19.10 -1.73
N GLN A 112 -1.13 -18.56 -2.65
CA GLN A 112 -1.87 -19.36 -3.63
C GLN A 112 -1.21 -19.26 -5.01
N PHE A 113 -0.99 -20.41 -5.64
CA PHE A 113 -0.44 -20.53 -6.98
C PHE A 113 -1.36 -21.38 -7.85
N GLU A 114 -1.65 -20.91 -9.06
CA GLU A 114 -2.54 -21.59 -10.02
C GLU A 114 -1.78 -21.99 -11.28
N PRO A 115 -0.87 -23.00 -11.22
CA PRO A 115 -0.21 -23.50 -12.41
C PRO A 115 -1.18 -24.28 -13.30
N GLU A 116 -0.88 -24.37 -14.60
CA GLU A 116 -1.65 -25.18 -15.56
C GLU A 116 -1.69 -26.66 -15.18
N THR A 117 -0.61 -27.17 -14.59
CA THR A 117 -0.49 -28.55 -14.13
C THR A 117 0.29 -28.64 -12.83
N LEU A 118 -0.10 -29.55 -11.95
CA LEU A 118 0.59 -29.80 -10.68
C LEU A 118 1.67 -30.85 -10.76
N HIS A 119 1.80 -31.57 -11.89
CA HIS A 119 2.76 -32.65 -12.01
C HIS A 119 4.22 -32.17 -11.82
N PRO A 120 4.69 -31.06 -12.43
CA PRO A 120 6.03 -30.53 -12.17
C PRO A 120 6.24 -30.07 -10.72
N ILE A 121 5.19 -29.54 -10.09
CA ILE A 121 5.22 -29.08 -8.71
C ILE A 121 5.34 -30.26 -7.73
N ARG A 122 4.52 -31.30 -7.88
CA ARG A 122 4.61 -32.52 -7.08
C ARG A 122 6.00 -33.16 -7.18
N ARG A 123 6.54 -33.22 -8.39
CA ARG A 123 7.91 -33.72 -8.62
C ARG A 123 8.96 -32.89 -7.87
N SER A 124 8.86 -31.56 -7.88
CA SER A 124 9.82 -30.70 -7.16
C SER A 124 9.69 -30.77 -5.65
N LEU A 125 8.49 -31.10 -5.15
CA LEU A 125 8.21 -31.33 -3.72
C LEU A 125 8.50 -32.77 -3.26
N HIS A 126 8.97 -33.66 -4.16
CA HIS A 126 9.15 -35.09 -3.90
C HIS A 126 7.88 -35.78 -3.39
N THR A 127 6.72 -35.30 -3.84
CA THR A 127 5.42 -35.92 -3.54
C THR A 127 5.32 -37.26 -4.27
N PRO A 128 4.97 -38.36 -3.58
CA PRO A 128 4.76 -39.65 -4.22
C PRO A 128 3.72 -39.62 -5.34
N GLU A 129 3.96 -40.36 -6.42
CA GLU A 129 3.13 -40.35 -7.63
C GLU A 129 1.69 -40.83 -7.41
N GLN A 130 1.44 -41.54 -6.32
CA GLN A 130 0.10 -42.00 -5.93
C GLN A 130 -0.85 -40.85 -5.54
N PHE A 131 -0.32 -39.65 -5.24
CA PHE A 131 -1.15 -38.49 -4.92
C PHE A 131 -1.49 -37.70 -6.18
N THR A 132 -2.77 -37.65 -6.52
CA THR A 132 -3.30 -37.01 -7.73
C THR A 132 -4.41 -35.99 -7.41
N GLY A 133 -4.44 -35.48 -6.18
CA GLY A 133 -5.42 -34.50 -5.73
C GLY A 133 -5.41 -33.18 -6.51
N CYS A 134 -6.47 -32.38 -6.34
CA CYS A 134 -6.66 -31.10 -7.04
C CYS A 134 -5.69 -29.98 -6.58
N HIS A 135 -5.01 -30.16 -5.45
CA HIS A 135 -4.03 -29.24 -4.91
C HIS A 135 -2.89 -29.97 -4.23
N VAL A 136 -1.75 -29.31 -4.05
CA VAL A 136 -0.65 -29.74 -3.18
C VAL A 136 -0.16 -28.53 -2.41
N GLY A 137 0.06 -28.68 -1.11
CA GLY A 137 0.66 -27.66 -0.26
C GLY A 137 2.15 -27.88 -0.05
N LYS A 138 2.88 -26.80 0.17
CA LYS A 138 4.24 -26.81 0.73
C LYS A 138 4.21 -26.04 2.03
N TYR A 139 4.56 -26.72 3.12
CA TYR A 139 4.63 -26.15 4.45
C TYR A 139 5.95 -26.54 5.12
N LEU A 140 6.78 -25.54 5.44
CA LEU A 140 8.15 -25.77 5.89
C LEU A 140 8.92 -26.67 4.89
N ALA A 141 9.43 -27.81 5.34
CA ALA A 141 10.11 -28.81 4.53
C ALA A 141 9.19 -29.96 4.06
N TYR A 142 7.89 -29.86 4.30
CA TYR A 142 6.91 -30.92 4.05
C TYR A 142 6.03 -30.58 2.86
N PHE A 143 5.72 -31.57 2.04
CA PHE A 143 4.54 -31.48 1.18
C PHE A 143 3.28 -31.80 1.99
N ILE A 144 2.15 -31.22 1.60
CA ILE A 144 0.85 -31.37 2.23
C ILE A 144 -0.15 -31.83 1.17
N GLU A 145 -0.70 -33.02 1.32
CA GLU A 145 -1.76 -33.56 0.46
C GLU A 145 -3.07 -33.70 1.26
N GLY A 146 -4.19 -33.33 0.64
CA GLY A 146 -5.50 -33.22 1.29
C GLY A 146 -5.71 -31.93 2.08
N HIS A 147 -6.87 -31.82 2.75
CA HIS A 147 -7.25 -30.65 3.55
C HIS A 147 -6.79 -30.77 5.02
N VAL A 148 -5.49 -30.79 5.23
CA VAL A 148 -4.90 -30.94 6.58
C VAL A 148 -5.26 -29.74 7.45
N SER A 149 -5.81 -30.01 8.64
CA SER A 149 -6.29 -28.96 9.54
C SER A 149 -5.16 -28.04 10.02
N ALA A 150 -5.53 -26.80 10.38
CA ALA A 150 -4.61 -25.84 10.97
C ALA A 150 -3.94 -26.37 12.25
N SER A 151 -4.67 -27.11 13.10
CA SER A 151 -4.13 -27.71 14.33
C SER A 151 -3.05 -28.74 14.02
N MET A 152 -3.20 -29.52 12.94
CA MET A 152 -2.20 -30.48 12.50
C MET A 152 -0.97 -29.81 11.89
N LEU A 153 -1.12 -28.73 11.12
CA LEU A 153 0.03 -27.93 10.66
C LEU A 153 0.81 -27.33 11.83
N GLN A 154 0.12 -26.81 12.85
CA GLN A 154 0.77 -26.32 14.07
C GLN A 154 1.51 -27.43 14.83
N ARG A 155 0.91 -28.62 14.90
CA ARG A 155 1.58 -29.82 15.46
C ARG A 155 2.79 -30.22 14.63
N LEU A 156 2.74 -30.07 13.31
CA LEU A 156 3.83 -30.40 12.39
C LEU A 156 5.01 -29.45 12.56
N ALA A 157 4.73 -28.14 12.69
CA ALA A 157 5.74 -27.14 12.96
C ALA A 157 6.42 -27.29 14.32
N SER A 158 5.69 -27.73 15.34
CA SER A 158 6.22 -27.93 16.69
C SER A 158 6.99 -29.25 16.84
N GLN A 159 6.47 -30.36 16.32
CA GLN A 159 7.09 -31.68 16.49
C GLN A 159 8.20 -31.96 15.47
N ARG A 160 8.11 -31.37 14.26
CA ARG A 160 9.04 -31.58 13.13
C ARG A 160 9.47 -33.04 12.98
N PRO A 161 8.52 -33.98 12.84
CA PRO A 161 8.82 -35.40 12.71
C PRO A 161 9.71 -35.67 11.48
N ALA A 162 10.52 -36.73 11.56
CA ALA A 162 11.27 -37.23 10.41
C ALA A 162 10.32 -37.81 9.36
N ALA A 163 9.97 -36.97 8.38
CA ALA A 163 9.06 -37.25 7.28
C ALA A 163 9.33 -36.27 6.12
N VAL A 164 8.92 -36.63 4.92
CA VAL A 164 8.96 -35.78 3.72
C VAL A 164 7.63 -35.06 3.46
N GLY A 165 6.53 -35.55 4.04
CA GLY A 165 5.23 -34.94 3.87
C GLY A 165 4.14 -35.56 4.74
N VAL A 166 2.98 -34.90 4.68
CA VAL A 166 1.78 -35.22 5.43
C VAL A 166 0.63 -35.34 4.44
N ALA A 167 -0.13 -36.43 4.52
CA ALA A 167 -1.34 -36.66 3.72
C ALA A 167 -2.52 -37.05 4.62
N LEU A 168 -3.73 -36.60 4.28
CA LEU A 168 -4.96 -37.07 4.91
C LEU A 168 -5.33 -38.47 4.37
N GLU A 169 -5.61 -39.43 5.25
CA GLU A 169 -6.01 -40.79 4.84
C GLU A 169 -7.35 -40.80 4.08
N ALA A 170 -8.24 -39.84 4.36
CA ALA A 170 -9.53 -39.71 3.67
C ALA A 170 -9.38 -39.33 2.17
N ASP A 171 -8.20 -38.88 1.72
CA ASP A 171 -7.93 -38.65 0.29
C ASP A 171 -7.81 -39.96 -0.51
N VAL A 172 -7.73 -41.12 0.16
CA VAL A 172 -7.86 -42.44 -0.48
C VAL A 172 -9.35 -42.81 -0.68
N THR A 173 -10.28 -42.17 0.05
CA THR A 173 -11.72 -42.49 0.00
C THR A 173 -12.62 -41.25 0.07
N ARG A 174 -12.78 -40.57 -1.08
CA ARG A 174 -13.91 -39.71 -1.50
C ARG A 174 -14.47 -38.68 -0.49
N HIS A 175 -14.36 -37.40 -0.85
CA HIS A 175 -15.22 -36.27 -0.42
C HIS A 175 -15.70 -36.31 1.04
N ALA A 176 -14.82 -36.04 2.00
CA ALA A 176 -15.24 -35.76 3.37
C ALA A 176 -15.83 -34.35 3.44
N SER A 177 -17.10 -34.28 3.81
CA SER A 177 -17.90 -33.07 3.99
C SER A 177 -17.86 -32.63 5.46
N GLY A 178 -16.97 -31.71 5.81
CA GLY A 178 -17.13 -30.74 6.90
C GLY A 178 -17.82 -31.21 8.20
N SER A 179 -17.49 -32.40 8.70
CA SER A 179 -17.87 -32.87 10.04
C SER A 179 -16.64 -32.91 10.94
N GLN A 180 -16.87 -32.91 12.25
CA GLN A 180 -15.85 -32.98 13.31
C GLN A 180 -14.89 -34.18 13.19
N ASP A 181 -15.09 -35.07 12.23
CA ASP A 181 -14.24 -36.20 11.89
C ASP A 181 -12.98 -35.80 11.10
N GLU A 182 -12.89 -34.56 10.58
CA GLU A 182 -11.66 -34.03 9.93
C GLU A 182 -10.50 -33.91 10.92
N GLU A 183 -10.76 -33.60 12.20
CA GLU A 183 -9.73 -33.54 13.24
C GLU A 183 -9.20 -34.94 13.62
N ASN A 184 -9.95 -35.99 13.27
CA ASN A 184 -9.62 -37.38 13.57
C ASN A 184 -9.26 -38.21 12.33
N SER A 185 -9.23 -37.57 11.15
CA SER A 185 -8.77 -38.20 9.92
C SER A 185 -7.29 -38.49 10.05
N ALA A 186 -6.91 -39.76 9.86
CA ALA A 186 -5.53 -40.16 10.11
C ALA A 186 -4.59 -39.36 9.20
N VAL A 187 -3.64 -38.69 9.82
CA VAL A 187 -2.54 -38.07 9.08
C VAL A 187 -1.47 -39.13 8.89
N LEU A 188 -1.10 -39.35 7.63
CA LEU A 188 0.00 -40.20 7.28
C LEU A 188 1.27 -39.35 7.20
N LEU A 189 2.27 -39.71 8.00
CA LEU A 189 3.64 -39.24 7.80
C LEU A 189 4.28 -40.13 6.75
N LEU A 190 4.77 -39.53 5.68
CA LEU A 190 5.51 -40.23 4.64
C LEU A 190 7.00 -40.07 4.87
N ARG A 191 7.75 -41.16 4.80
CA ARG A 191 9.22 -41.16 4.84
C ARG A 191 9.80 -41.12 3.43
N ASP A 192 11.09 -40.83 3.33
CA ASP A 192 11.84 -40.91 2.07
C ASP A 192 11.84 -42.32 1.45
N SER A 193 11.73 -43.36 2.28
CA SER A 193 11.60 -44.77 1.88
C SER A 193 10.30 -45.09 1.15
N GLY A 194 9.33 -44.16 1.12
CA GLY A 194 7.99 -44.39 0.60
C GLY A 194 7.02 -45.02 1.60
N ASP A 195 7.50 -45.43 2.78
CA ASP A 195 6.65 -45.95 3.85
C ASP A 195 5.81 -44.82 4.48
N SER A 196 4.56 -45.12 4.78
CA SER A 196 3.67 -44.24 5.52
C SER A 196 3.34 -44.80 6.90
N ARG A 197 3.15 -43.93 7.89
CA ARG A 197 2.64 -44.30 9.21
C ARG A 197 1.61 -43.29 9.70
N ARG A 198 0.60 -43.77 10.43
CA ARG A 198 -0.34 -42.91 11.14
C ARG A 198 0.38 -42.10 12.23
N TRP A 199 -0.01 -40.84 12.38
CA TRP A 199 0.63 -39.86 13.26
C TRP A 199 -0.35 -39.14 14.19
#